data_AF-A0A1V2A4X3-F1
#
_entry.id   AF-A0A1V2A4X3-F1
#
_cell.length_a   1.000
_cell.length_b   1.000
_cell.length_c   1.000
_cell.angle_alpha   90.00
_cell.angle_beta   90.00
_cell.angle_gamma   90.00
#
_symmetry.space_group_name_H-M   'P 1'
#
loop_
_entity.id
_entity.type
_entity.pdbx_description
1 polymer ?
#
loop_
_entity_poly.entity_id
_entity_poly.type
_entity_poly.pdbx_seq_one_letter_code
_entity_poly.pdbx_strand_id
1 'polypeptide(L)' 'MIFQNFQAQHIPRTAKVQRNARTWGEMLHADDELILLRGTTFQARTLDDFTGTDFLYGYHKKLVK' A
#
# COMPACT_ATOMS: atom_id res chain seq x y z
N MET A 1 -13.47 -8.35 -25.66
CA MET A 1 -12.00 -8.35 -25.46
C MET A 1 -11.46 -7.11 -24.73
N ILE A 2 -11.66 -5.87 -25.21
CA ILE A 2 -11.06 -4.67 -24.56
C ILE A 2 -11.47 -4.53 -23.09
N PHE A 3 -12.77 -4.65 -22.78
CA PHE A 3 -13.27 -4.53 -21.41
C PHE A 3 -12.78 -5.66 -20.48
N GLN A 4 -12.75 -6.89 -20.97
CA GLN A 4 -12.24 -8.04 -20.19
C GLN A 4 -10.75 -7.88 -19.88
N ASN A 5 -9.95 -7.39 -20.84
CA ASN A 5 -8.52 -7.11 -20.62
C ASN A 5 -8.32 -5.97 -19.61
N PHE A 6 -9.13 -4.92 -19.67
CA PHE A 6 -9.15 -3.86 -18.67
C PHE A 6 -9.44 -4.43 -17.28
N GLN A 7 -10.51 -5.21 -17.14
CA GLN A 7 -10.86 -5.84 -15.86
C GLN A 7 -9.74 -6.74 -15.32
N ALA A 8 -9.17 -7.59 -16.17
CA ALA A 8 -8.09 -8.51 -15.78
C ALA A 8 -6.85 -7.77 -15.26
N GLN A 9 -6.52 -6.61 -15.82
CA GLN A 9 -5.39 -5.79 -15.36
C GLN A 9 -5.70 -5.05 -14.05
N HIS A 10 -6.91 -4.49 -13.92
CA HIS A 10 -7.23 -3.56 -12.84
C HIS A 10 -7.74 -4.23 -11.56
N ILE A 11 -8.56 -5.29 -11.67
CA ILE A 11 -9.14 -5.98 -10.50
C ILE A 11 -8.08 -6.40 -9.46
N PRO A 12 -6.99 -7.12 -9.81
CA PRO A 12 -6.01 -7.53 -8.81
C PRO A 12 -5.30 -6.34 -8.15
N ARG A 13 -5.02 -5.28 -8.92
CA ARG A 13 -4.35 -4.08 -8.42
C ARG A 13 -5.24 -3.24 -7.50
N THR A 14 -6.51 -3.05 -7.85
CA THR A 14 -7.45 -2.29 -6.99
C THR A 14 -7.81 -3.09 -5.74
N ALA A 15 -7.99 -4.41 -5.85
CA ALA A 15 -8.21 -5.28 -4.70
C ALA A 15 -7.04 -5.26 -3.70
N LYS A 16 -5.78 -5.20 -4.19
CA LYS A 16 -4.60 -5.04 -3.32
C LYS A 16 -4.63 -3.71 -2.56
N VAL A 17 -4.95 -2.60 -3.24
CA VAL A 17 -5.04 -1.29 -2.58
C VAL A 17 -6.15 -1.26 -1.53
N GLN A 18 -7.33 -1.78 -1.85
CA GLN A 18 -8.44 -1.81 -0.89
C GLN A 18 -8.11 -2.64 0.36
N ARG A 19 -7.44 -3.79 0.20
CA ARG A 19 -6.99 -4.60 1.34
C ARG A 19 -5.95 -3.87 2.18
N ASN A 20 -4.92 -3.31 1.55
CA ASN A 20 -3.88 -2.57 2.26
C ASN A 20 -4.42 -1.32 2.98
N ALA A 21 -5.41 -0.64 2.40
CA ALA A 21 -6.05 0.52 3.02
C ALA A 21 -6.77 0.18 4.32
N ARG A 22 -7.40 -1.00 4.42
CA ARG A 22 -8.05 -1.45 5.67
C ARG A 22 -7.03 -1.68 6.78
N THR A 23 -5.99 -2.48 6.50
CA THR A 23 -4.91 -2.72 7.46
C THR A 23 -4.19 -1.43 7.85
N TRP A 24 -3.96 -0.52 6.90
CA TRP A 24 -3.39 0.79 7.20
C TRP A 24 -4.30 1.60 8.13
N GLY A 25 -5.61 1.61 7.88
CA GLY A 25 -6.59 2.23 8.77
C GLY A 25 -6.56 1.63 10.18
N GLU A 26 -6.49 0.31 10.31
CA GLU A 26 -6.36 -0.39 11.60
C GLU A 26 -5.08 0.03 12.34
N MET A 27 -3.95 0.15 11.63
CA MET A 27 -2.68 0.61 12.23
C MET A 27 -2.75 2.07 12.69
N LEU A 28 -3.42 2.95 11.94
CA LEU A 28 -3.54 4.36 12.30
C LEU A 28 -4.41 4.58 13.54
N HIS A 29 -5.50 3.81 13.64
CA HIS A 29 -6.47 3.85 14.74
C HIS A 29 -6.20 2.80 15.82
N ALA A 30 -4.98 2.27 15.90
CA ALA A 30 -4.64 1.23 16.86
C ALA A 30 -4.70 1.77 18.30
N ASP A 31 -5.23 0.94 19.22
CA ASP A 31 -5.38 1.25 20.64
C ASP A 31 -4.07 1.00 21.44
N ASP A 32 -4.10 1.38 22.72
CA ASP A 32 -2.98 1.59 23.66
C ASP A 32 -1.69 0.77 23.40
N GLU A 33 -1.75 -0.57 23.38
CA GLU A 33 -0.54 -1.41 23.26
C GLU A 33 0.11 -1.35 21.86
N LEU A 34 -0.68 -1.11 20.83
CA LEU A 34 -0.20 -1.06 19.44
C LEU A 34 0.30 0.34 19.04
N ILE A 35 -0.04 1.38 19.81
CA ILE A 35 0.45 2.75 19.58
C ILE A 35 1.97 2.80 19.66
N LEU A 36 2.57 2.14 20.67
CA LEU A 36 4.02 2.09 20.83
C LEU A 36 4.71 1.37 19.66
N LEU A 37 4.15 0.24 19.21
CA LEU A 37 4.67 -0.51 18.07
C LEU A 37 4.60 0.31 16.78
N ARG A 38 3.47 0.99 16.53
CA ARG A 38 3.30 1.90 15.38
C ARG A 38 4.31 3.06 15.44
N GLY A 39 4.48 3.68 16.61
CA GLY A 39 5.41 4.78 16.81
C GLY A 39 6.86 4.37 16.54
N THR A 40 7.32 3.28 17.15
CA THR A 40 8.67 2.75 16.95
C THR A 40 8.92 2.33 15.50
N THR A 41 7.93 1.69 14.85
CA THR A 41 8.02 1.32 13.43
C THR A 41 8.19 2.54 12.52
N PHE A 42 7.47 3.63 12.77
CA PHE A 42 7.61 4.85 11.95
C PHE A 42 8.91 5.60 12.22
N GLN A 43 9.36 5.64 13.47
CA GLN A 43 10.63 6.30 13.85
C GLN A 43 11.87 5.59 13.27
N ALA A 44 11.80 4.28 13.04
CA ALA A 44 12.91 3.51 12.47
C ALA A 44 13.13 3.74 10.96
N ARG A 45 12.25 4.48 10.27
CA ARG A 45 12.31 4.67 8.82
C ARG A 45 13.18 5.88 8.45
N THR A 46 13.87 5.77 7.32
CA THR A 46 14.60 6.90 6.71
C THR A 46 13.68 7.70 5.79
N LEU A 47 14.05 8.95 5.49
CA LEU A 47 13.26 9.84 4.62
C LEU A 47 13.14 9.35 3.17
N ASP A 48 14.06 8.49 2.75
CA ASP A 48 14.15 7.89 1.42
C ASP A 48 13.66 6.43 1.39
N ASP A 49 13.10 5.92 2.48
CA ASP A 49 12.48 4.59 2.51
C ASP A 49 11.05 4.62 1.92
N PHE A 50 10.98 4.35 0.62
CA PHE A 50 9.73 4.27 -0.14
C PHE A 50 9.07 2.88 -0.13
N THR A 51 9.65 1.89 0.55
CA THR A 51 9.20 0.48 0.48
C THR A 51 7.72 0.30 0.85
N GLY A 52 7.22 1.08 1.81
CA GLY A 52 5.81 1.08 2.21
C GLY A 52 4.84 1.67 1.17
N THR A 53 5.32 2.43 0.20
CA THR A 53 4.49 3.16 -0.79
C THR A 53 4.76 2.80 -2.25
N ASP A 54 5.86 2.11 -2.55
CA ASP A 54 6.26 1.74 -3.91
C ASP A 54 5.21 0.87 -4.60
N PHE A 55 4.50 0.02 -3.87
CA PHE A 55 3.42 -0.78 -4.44
C PHE A 55 2.25 0.07 -4.97
N LEU A 56 2.06 1.28 -4.43
CA LEU A 56 1.00 2.21 -4.76
C LEU A 56 1.44 3.17 -5.85
N TYR A 57 2.51 3.94 -5.60
CA TYR A 57 2.99 5.02 -6.49
C TYR A 57 4.04 4.56 -7.50
N GLY A 58 4.79 3.49 -7.21
CA GLY A 58 5.77 2.91 -8.12
C GLY A 58 5.16 1.97 -9.18
N TYR A 59 3.87 1.66 -9.09
CA TYR A 59 3.20 0.66 -9.96
C TYR A 59 3.32 0.97 -11.46
N HIS A 60 3.26 2.25 -11.85
CA HIS A 60 3.31 2.64 -13.26
C HIS A 60 4.73 2.70 -13.85
N LYS A 61 5.79 2.70 -13.03
CA LYS A 61 7.17 2.74 -13.51
C LYS A 61 7.58 1.46 -14.27
N LYS A 62 6.85 0.35 -14.09
CA LYS A 62 7.08 -0.90 -14.86
C LYS A 62 6.41 -0.93 -16.24
N LEU A 63 5.56 0.05 -16.56
CA LEU A 63 4.79 0.07 -17.82
C LEU A 63 5.41 0.95 -18.91
N VAL A 64 6.55 1.58 -18.65
CA VAL A 64 7.35 2.27 -19.67
C VAL A 64 8.55 1.38 -19.98
N LYS A 65 8.52 0.73 -21.15
CA LYS A 65 9.66 0.14 -21.84
C LYS A 65 9.93 0.95 -23.09
#